data_AF-A0A0G1FCD6-F1
#
_entry.id   AF-A0A0G1FCD6-F1
#
_cell.length_a   1.000
_cell.length_b   1.000
_cell.length_c   1.000
_cell.angle_alpha   90.00
_cell.angle_beta   90.00
_cell.angle_gamma   90.00
#
_symmetry.space_group_name_H-M   'P 1'
#
loop_
_entity.id
_entity.type
_entity.pdbx_description
1 polymer ?
#
loop_
_entity_poly.entity_id
_entity_poly.type
_entity_poly.pdbx_seq_one_letter_code
_entity_poly.pdbx_strand_id
1 'polypeptide(L)'
;MKIRLAILVMAVAILGLFLLPKTTTVKNDVEAPTIQQPQLNTLIRGFLTSKESPLAPETDFLLQQKHWKLLIAVSAIESQYCKRKIAFNCFGIGWDSAYRHYSSIRAAIQDANDLIEHWQTEHKRWLTVEDMNGSYVVPANPNWVRVVNKVLAELETYERQSTGTIHQ
;
A
#
# COMPACT_ATOMS: atom_id res chain seq x y z
N MET A 1 -44.07 59.49 38.95
CA MET A 1 -43.78 58.95 37.60
C MET A 1 -44.07 57.44 37.63
N LYS A 2 -45.16 57.03 36.95
CA LYS A 2 -45.59 55.69 36.48
C LYS A 2 -45.00 54.42 37.19
N ILE A 3 -45.72 53.78 38.14
CA ILE A 3 -46.49 52.49 38.08
C ILE A 3 -45.71 51.34 37.39
N ARG A 4 -45.46 50.15 37.99
CA ARG A 4 -46.35 48.97 38.16
C ARG A 4 -45.60 47.93 39.04
N LEU A 5 -46.16 47.42 40.14
CA LEU A 5 -47.18 46.35 40.28
C LEU A 5 -46.56 44.95 40.36
N ALA A 6 -46.79 44.29 41.50
CA ALA A 6 -46.35 42.96 41.90
C ALA A 6 -47.09 41.82 41.17
N ILE A 7 -46.37 40.73 40.87
CA ILE A 7 -46.85 39.38 40.46
C ILE A 7 -45.65 38.45 40.71
N LEU A 8 -45.68 37.22 41.23
CA LEU A 8 -46.63 36.34 41.90
C LEU A 8 -45.77 35.09 42.21
N VAL A 9 -45.91 34.53 43.41
CA VAL A 9 -45.37 33.22 43.78
C VAL A 9 -46.06 32.14 42.95
N MET A 10 -45.34 31.19 42.35
CA MET A 10 -45.79 29.79 42.19
C MET A 10 -44.66 28.89 41.68
N ALA A 11 -44.41 27.84 42.46
CA ALA A 11 -43.51 26.74 42.19
C ALA A 11 -44.04 25.83 41.07
N VAL A 12 -43.15 25.26 40.25
CA VAL A 12 -43.39 23.94 39.63
C VAL A 12 -42.04 23.24 39.45
N ALA A 13 -41.83 22.19 40.24
CA ALA A 13 -40.83 21.17 39.96
C ALA A 13 -41.27 20.42 38.69
N ILE A 14 -40.45 20.43 37.65
CA ILE A 14 -40.61 19.51 36.52
C ILE A 14 -39.35 18.65 36.41
N LEU A 15 -39.53 17.44 36.91
CA LEU A 15 -38.72 16.26 36.70
C LEU A 15 -38.71 15.96 35.19
N GLY A 16 -37.78 16.57 34.47
CA GLY A 16 -37.56 16.35 33.04
C GLY A 16 -36.76 15.08 32.82
N LEU A 17 -37.48 13.98 32.65
CA LEU A 17 -37.00 12.71 32.12
C LEU A 17 -36.25 12.98 30.80
N PHE A 18 -34.91 13.02 30.84
CA PHE A 18 -34.07 13.11 29.64
C PHE A 18 -34.18 11.78 28.86
N LEU A 19 -35.18 11.70 27.99
CA LEU A 19 -35.18 10.78 26.86
C LEU A 19 -34.09 11.24 25.90
N LEU A 20 -32.87 10.77 26.14
CA LEU A 20 -31.80 10.85 25.15
C LEU A 20 -32.29 10.14 23.88
N PRO A 21 -32.35 10.81 22.72
CA PRO A 21 -32.55 10.10 21.47
C PRO A 21 -31.37 9.14 21.32
N LYS A 22 -31.66 7.84 21.20
CA LYS A 22 -30.65 6.88 20.76
C LYS A 22 -30.18 7.35 19.39
N THR A 23 -29.00 7.97 19.35
CA THR A 23 -28.29 8.25 18.12
C THR A 23 -28.06 6.89 17.49
N THR A 24 -28.88 6.56 16.49
CA THR A 24 -28.62 5.44 15.62
C THR A 24 -27.36 5.84 14.87
N THR A 25 -26.21 5.38 15.35
CA THR A 25 -24.97 5.43 14.58
C THR A 25 -25.26 4.63 13.32
N VAL A 26 -25.65 5.32 12.25
CA VAL A 26 -25.61 4.80 10.89
C VAL A 26 -24.13 4.54 10.67
N LYS A 27 -23.73 3.29 10.89
CA LYS A 27 -22.47 2.76 10.43
C LYS A 27 -22.61 2.85 8.91
N ASN A 28 -22.04 3.91 8.34
CA ASN A 28 -21.75 3.91 6.92
C ASN A 28 -20.70 2.81 6.76
N ASP A 29 -21.18 1.59 6.55
CA ASP A 29 -20.36 0.52 6.01
C ASP A 29 -20.00 1.01 4.61
N VAL A 30 -18.87 1.73 4.54
CA VAL A 30 -18.16 1.96 3.28
C VAL A 30 -17.77 0.56 2.84
N GLU A 31 -18.65 -0.04 2.06
CA GLU A 31 -18.43 -1.29 1.37
C GLU A 31 -17.09 -1.15 0.66
N ALA A 32 -16.09 -1.91 1.13
CA ALA A 32 -14.78 -1.93 0.53
C ALA A 32 -14.98 -2.17 -0.98
N PRO A 33 -14.32 -1.44 -1.89
CA PRO A 33 -14.45 -1.69 -3.32
C PRO A 33 -13.88 -3.07 -3.64
N THR A 34 -14.73 -4.09 -3.59
CA THR A 34 -14.31 -5.51 -3.61
C THR A 34 -14.39 -6.13 -5.02
N ILE A 35 -14.40 -5.30 -6.08
CA ILE A 35 -14.46 -5.75 -7.49
C ILE A 35 -13.40 -5.02 -8.36
N GLN A 36 -12.19 -4.75 -7.84
CA GLN A 36 -11.08 -4.17 -8.63
C GLN A 36 -9.87 -5.09 -8.77
N GLN A 37 -9.79 -6.13 -7.93
CA GLN A 37 -8.68 -7.08 -7.92
C GLN A 37 -8.58 -7.98 -9.18
N PRO A 38 -9.68 -8.51 -9.78
CA PRO A 38 -9.55 -9.46 -10.88
C PRO A 38 -8.93 -8.87 -12.16
N GLN A 39 -9.32 -7.64 -12.52
CA GLN A 39 -8.79 -6.97 -13.72
C GLN A 39 -7.35 -6.53 -13.52
N LEU A 40 -7.03 -5.92 -12.36
CA LEU A 40 -5.65 -5.57 -12.02
C LEU A 40 -4.76 -6.82 -12.03
N ASN A 41 -5.23 -7.91 -11.43
CA ASN A 41 -4.51 -9.18 -11.45
C ASN A 41 -4.19 -9.65 -12.87
N THR A 42 -5.19 -9.62 -13.76
CA THR A 42 -5.01 -10.03 -15.15
C THR A 42 -3.96 -9.18 -15.85
N LEU A 43 -4.00 -7.85 -15.68
CA LEU A 43 -3.04 -6.92 -16.28
C LEU A 43 -1.63 -7.14 -15.73
N ILE A 44 -1.47 -7.22 -14.41
CA ILE A 44 -0.16 -7.41 -13.77
C ILE A 44 0.41 -8.80 -14.06
N ARG A 45 -0.42 -9.85 -14.04
CA ARG A 45 0.00 -11.21 -14.40
C ARG A 45 0.43 -11.27 -15.86
N GLY A 46 -0.29 -10.60 -16.76
CA GLY A 46 0.07 -10.46 -18.17
C GLY A 46 1.40 -9.73 -18.35
N PHE A 47 1.59 -8.60 -17.65
CA PHE A 47 2.85 -7.86 -17.63
C PHE A 47 4.01 -8.73 -17.16
N LEU A 48 3.90 -9.40 -16.00
CA LEU A 48 4.95 -10.27 -15.46
C LEU A 48 5.24 -11.47 -16.36
N THR A 49 4.20 -12.06 -16.96
CA THR A 49 4.36 -13.13 -17.97
C THR A 49 5.13 -12.64 -19.19
N SER A 50 4.85 -11.43 -19.68
CA SER A 50 5.59 -10.83 -20.81
C SER A 50 7.07 -10.58 -20.52
N LYS A 51 7.44 -10.49 -19.23
CA LYS A 51 8.83 -10.40 -18.78
C LYS A 51 9.46 -11.77 -18.52
N GLU A 52 8.71 -12.86 -18.72
CA GLU A 52 9.08 -14.24 -18.34
C GLU A 52 9.39 -14.35 -16.83
N SER A 53 8.69 -13.57 -16.01
CA SER A 53 8.97 -13.45 -14.58
C SER A 53 8.44 -14.64 -13.78
N PRO A 54 9.26 -15.26 -12.92
CA PRO A 54 8.77 -16.21 -11.91
C PRO A 54 7.80 -15.62 -10.88
N LEU A 55 7.60 -14.29 -10.86
CA LEU A 55 6.56 -13.64 -10.06
C LEU A 55 5.16 -13.78 -10.68
N ALA A 56 5.05 -14.05 -11.99
CA ALA A 56 3.76 -14.15 -12.68
C ALA A 56 2.78 -15.15 -12.02
N PRO A 57 3.15 -16.39 -11.68
CA PRO A 57 2.25 -17.30 -10.97
C PRO A 57 1.88 -16.82 -9.55
N GLU A 58 2.66 -15.91 -8.97
CA GLU A 58 2.47 -15.38 -7.61
C GLU A 58 1.69 -14.06 -7.58
N THR A 59 1.14 -13.60 -8.72
CA THR A 59 0.49 -12.28 -8.83
C THR A 59 -0.62 -12.08 -7.80
N ASP A 60 -1.44 -13.11 -7.52
CA ASP A 60 -2.51 -13.02 -6.52
C ASP A 60 -1.97 -12.66 -5.13
N PHE A 61 -0.88 -13.31 -4.71
CA PHE A 61 -0.23 -13.06 -3.43
C PHE A 61 0.52 -11.73 -3.43
N LEU A 62 1.15 -11.39 -4.55
CA LEU A 62 1.92 -10.16 -4.71
C LEU A 62 1.02 -8.92 -4.59
N LEU A 63 -0.18 -8.93 -5.18
CA LEU A 63 -1.14 -7.82 -5.11
C LEU A 63 -1.79 -7.64 -3.73
N GLN A 64 -1.67 -8.63 -2.83
CA GLN A 64 -2.08 -8.49 -1.44
C GLN A 64 -1.06 -7.71 -0.61
N GLN A 65 0.15 -7.51 -1.11
CA GLN A 65 1.20 -6.79 -0.40
C GLN A 65 0.98 -5.28 -0.49
N LYS A 66 1.19 -4.57 0.62
CA LYS A 66 1.05 -3.11 0.68
C LYS A 66 1.95 -2.40 -0.34
N HIS A 67 3.16 -2.93 -0.53
CA HIS A 67 4.19 -2.34 -1.39
C HIS A 67 4.34 -3.03 -2.75
N TRP A 68 3.29 -3.70 -3.25
CA TRP A 68 3.37 -4.56 -4.45
C TRP A 68 4.00 -3.89 -5.67
N LYS A 69 3.70 -2.61 -5.94
CA LYS A 69 4.29 -1.85 -7.06
C LYS A 69 5.80 -1.74 -6.92
N LEU A 70 6.26 -1.34 -5.74
CA LEU A 70 7.68 -1.17 -5.44
C LEU A 70 8.41 -2.52 -5.47
N LEU A 71 7.79 -3.59 -4.97
CA LEU A 71 8.34 -4.94 -5.06
C LEU A 71 8.60 -5.37 -6.51
N ILE A 72 7.62 -5.21 -7.40
CA ILE A 72 7.81 -5.52 -8.83
C ILE A 72 8.94 -4.66 -9.42
N ALA A 73 8.91 -3.35 -9.15
CA ALA A 73 9.89 -2.41 -9.70
C ALA A 73 11.33 -2.70 -9.24
N VAL A 74 11.53 -3.02 -7.96
CA VAL A 74 12.83 -3.43 -7.40
C VAL A 74 13.29 -4.74 -8.05
N SER A 75 12.41 -5.74 -8.16
CA SER A 75 12.77 -7.01 -8.79
C SER A 75 13.24 -6.86 -10.24
N ALA A 76 12.75 -5.84 -10.95
CA ALA A 76 13.12 -5.57 -12.34
C ALA A 76 14.63 -5.31 -12.51
N ILE A 77 15.24 -4.59 -11.58
CA ILE A 77 16.67 -4.26 -11.62
C ILE A 77 17.53 -5.26 -10.85
N GLU A 78 17.05 -5.75 -9.70
CA GLU A 78 17.82 -6.67 -8.84
C GLU A 78 17.95 -8.08 -9.42
N SER A 79 16.95 -8.52 -10.17
CA SER A 79 16.87 -9.92 -10.61
C SER A 79 16.22 -10.09 -11.98
N GLN A 80 16.09 -9.02 -12.76
CA GLN A 80 15.40 -9.02 -14.05
C GLN A 80 13.98 -9.61 -13.94
N TYR A 81 13.20 -9.09 -13.00
CA TYR A 81 11.87 -9.60 -12.62
C TYR A 81 11.95 -11.02 -12.04
N CYS A 82 12.85 -11.25 -11.08
CA CYS A 82 13.05 -12.55 -10.42
C CYS A 82 13.53 -13.70 -11.33
N LYS A 83 14.03 -13.39 -12.53
CA LYS A 83 14.63 -14.39 -13.45
C LYS A 83 16.01 -14.82 -12.97
N ARG A 84 16.85 -13.87 -12.58
CA ARG A 84 18.22 -14.09 -12.09
C ARG A 84 18.25 -13.93 -10.59
N LYS A 85 18.23 -15.04 -9.85
CA LYS A 85 18.18 -15.02 -8.38
C LYS A 85 19.01 -16.14 -7.78
N ILE A 86 19.47 -15.90 -6.55
CA ILE A 86 20.10 -16.90 -5.68
C ILE A 86 19.11 -17.20 -4.55
N ALA A 87 18.84 -18.48 -4.29
CA ALA A 87 17.98 -18.93 -3.18
C ALA A 87 16.63 -18.17 -3.06
N PHE A 88 15.95 -18.00 -4.19
CA PHE A 88 14.67 -17.26 -4.32
C PHE A 88 14.69 -15.77 -3.96
N ASN A 89 15.86 -15.18 -3.70
CA ASN A 89 15.98 -13.75 -3.42
C ASN A 89 15.84 -12.92 -4.69
N CYS A 90 14.61 -12.47 -4.98
CA CYS A 90 14.32 -11.62 -6.13
C CYS A 90 14.73 -10.14 -5.92
N PHE A 91 15.03 -9.74 -4.70
CA PHE A 91 15.09 -8.34 -4.29
C PHE A 91 16.48 -7.92 -3.80
N GLY A 92 17.50 -8.76 -3.92
CA GLY A 92 18.86 -8.39 -3.49
C GLY A 92 19.01 -8.13 -1.99
N ILE A 93 18.11 -8.65 -1.14
CA ILE A 93 18.15 -8.36 0.30
C ILE A 93 19.31 -9.10 0.97
N GLY A 94 20.15 -8.34 1.67
CA GLY A 94 21.34 -8.82 2.37
C GLY A 94 22.56 -7.97 2.01
N TRP A 95 23.74 -8.45 2.37
CA TRP A 95 25.03 -7.84 2.00
C TRP A 95 25.93 -8.91 1.35
N ASP A 96 27.02 -8.52 0.68
CA ASP A 96 27.93 -9.37 -0.10
C ASP A 96 28.01 -10.85 0.32
N SER A 97 28.36 -11.14 1.57
CA SER A 97 28.55 -12.50 2.09
C SER A 97 27.34 -13.07 2.86
N ALA A 98 26.25 -12.32 2.96
CA ALA A 98 25.09 -12.58 3.79
C ALA A 98 23.77 -12.28 3.05
N TYR A 99 23.68 -12.66 1.78
CA TYR A 99 22.40 -12.64 1.07
C TYR A 99 21.38 -13.49 1.82
N ARG A 100 20.18 -12.96 1.99
CA ARG A 100 19.09 -13.73 2.57
C ARG A 100 18.69 -14.85 1.62
N HIS A 101 18.46 -16.03 2.19
CA HIS A 101 17.99 -17.21 1.48
C HIS A 101 16.55 -17.50 1.91
N TYR A 102 15.69 -17.74 0.94
CA TYR A 102 14.28 -17.99 1.20
C TYR A 102 13.90 -19.41 0.81
N SER A 103 12.84 -19.94 1.42
CA SER A 103 12.27 -21.24 1.07
C SER A 103 11.41 -21.21 -0.20
N SER A 104 10.93 -20.03 -0.60
CA SER A 104 10.06 -19.81 -1.75
C SER A 104 10.06 -18.35 -2.21
N ILE A 105 9.53 -18.10 -3.41
CA ILE A 105 9.30 -16.74 -3.92
C ILE A 105 8.32 -15.97 -3.01
N ARG A 106 7.27 -16.61 -2.48
CA ARG A 106 6.33 -15.96 -1.54
C ARG A 106 7.01 -15.51 -0.26
N ALA A 107 7.90 -16.33 0.29
CA ALA A 107 8.69 -15.94 1.47
C ALA A 107 9.57 -14.71 1.18
N ALA A 108 10.20 -14.65 0.01
CA ALA A 108 10.97 -13.49 -0.41
C ALA A 108 10.09 -12.24 -0.61
N ILE A 109 8.90 -12.38 -1.20
CA ILE A 109 7.93 -11.29 -1.38
C ILE A 109 7.50 -10.72 -0.02
N GLN A 110 7.16 -11.58 0.93
CA GLN A 110 6.73 -11.18 2.27
C GLN A 110 7.84 -10.43 3.00
N ASP A 111 9.05 -10.99 3.06
CA ASP A 111 10.17 -10.35 3.76
C ASP A 111 10.57 -9.01 3.12
N ALA A 112 10.50 -8.90 1.79
CA ALA A 112 10.74 -7.65 1.09
C ALA A 112 9.66 -6.60 1.41
N ASN A 113 8.39 -6.97 1.45
CA ASN A 113 7.30 -6.08 1.84
C ASN A 113 7.51 -5.57 3.28
N ASP A 114 7.82 -6.49 4.20
CA ASP A 114 7.98 -6.18 5.62
C ASP A 114 9.22 -5.32 5.88
N LEU A 115 10.30 -5.55 5.14
CA LEU A 115 11.48 -4.70 5.18
C LEU A 115 11.16 -3.27 4.74
N ILE A 116 10.46 -3.10 3.61
CA ILE A 116 10.05 -1.76 3.14
C ILE A 116 9.15 -1.09 4.18
N GLU A 117 8.14 -1.81 4.68
CA GLU A 117 7.23 -1.28 5.70
C GLU A 117 7.99 -0.85 6.95
N HIS A 118 8.90 -1.68 7.47
CA HIS A 118 9.72 -1.37 8.63
C HIS A 118 10.50 -0.06 8.47
N TRP A 119 11.15 0.14 7.33
CA TRP A 119 11.90 1.38 7.07
C TRP A 119 11.00 2.61 6.95
N GLN A 120 9.83 2.46 6.34
CA GLN A 120 8.87 3.56 6.21
C GLN A 120 8.19 3.91 7.54
N THR A 121 7.82 2.92 8.35
CA THR A 121 7.08 3.15 9.59
C THR A 121 7.98 3.54 10.75
N GLU A 122 9.05 2.77 10.99
CA GLU A 122 9.89 2.93 12.19
C GLU A 122 10.95 4.00 12.00
N HIS A 123 11.54 4.08 10.80
CA HIS A 123 12.67 4.98 10.54
C HIS A 123 12.28 6.23 9.75
N LYS A 124 11.05 6.28 9.22
CA LYS A 124 10.59 7.36 8.31
C LYS A 124 11.52 7.54 7.11
N ARG A 125 12.07 6.43 6.60
CA ARG A 125 12.96 6.37 5.43
C ARG A 125 12.33 5.50 4.34
N TRP A 126 12.95 5.51 3.16
CA TRP A 126 12.48 4.82 1.95
C TRP A 126 11.08 5.25 1.53
N LEU A 127 10.74 6.52 1.79
CA LEU A 127 9.47 7.12 1.39
C LEU A 127 9.42 7.41 -0.12
N THR A 128 10.59 7.50 -0.75
CA THR A 128 10.78 7.67 -2.19
C THR A 128 11.86 6.72 -2.68
N VAL A 129 11.88 6.45 -3.99
CA VAL A 129 12.92 5.63 -4.62
C VAL A 129 14.30 6.29 -4.47
N GLU A 130 14.37 7.62 -4.48
CA GLU A 130 15.58 8.40 -4.27
C GLU A 130 16.13 8.23 -2.85
N ASP A 131 15.27 8.13 -1.84
CA ASP A 131 15.69 7.91 -0.44
C ASP A 131 16.22 6.48 -0.19
N MET A 132 15.81 5.53 -1.03
CA MET A 132 16.39 4.18 -1.04
C MET A 132 17.81 4.15 -1.65
N ASN A 133 18.17 5.17 -2.43
CA ASN A 133 19.46 5.20 -3.13
C ASN A 133 20.62 5.51 -2.17
N GLY A 134 21.59 4.61 -2.08
CA GLY A 134 22.70 4.72 -1.11
C GLY A 134 22.36 4.17 0.28
N SER A 135 21.19 3.55 0.47
CA SER A 135 20.82 2.87 1.71
C SER A 135 20.26 1.47 1.49
N TYR A 136 19.38 1.30 0.50
CA TYR A 136 18.96 0.00 -0.01
C TYR A 136 19.99 -0.55 -0.99
N VAL A 137 20.26 0.22 -2.05
CA VAL A 137 21.31 -0.06 -3.04
C VAL A 137 22.56 0.71 -2.66
N VAL A 138 23.66 -0.01 -2.45
CA VAL A 138 24.95 0.57 -2.03
C VAL A 138 26.05 0.04 -2.95
N PRO A 139 26.94 0.91 -3.49
CA PRO A 139 26.87 2.38 -3.42
C PRO A 139 25.66 2.94 -4.16
N ALA A 140 25.39 4.24 -3.97
CA ALA A 140 24.31 4.91 -4.67
C ALA A 140 24.43 4.71 -6.19
N ASN A 141 23.32 4.31 -6.81
CA ASN A 141 23.23 3.93 -8.21
C ASN A 141 22.07 4.67 -8.90
N PRO A 142 22.33 5.76 -9.66
CA PRO A 142 21.25 6.51 -10.33
C PRO A 142 20.52 5.69 -11.40
N ASN A 143 21.16 4.66 -11.96
CA ASN A 143 20.49 3.75 -12.89
C ASN A 143 19.44 2.90 -12.19
N TRP A 144 19.68 2.50 -10.94
CA TRP A 144 18.70 1.77 -10.12
C TRP A 144 17.43 2.61 -9.94
N VAL A 145 17.59 3.86 -9.49
CA VAL A 145 16.48 4.81 -9.31
C VAL A 145 15.67 4.99 -10.59
N ARG A 146 16.37 5.23 -11.71
CA ARG A 146 15.74 5.41 -13.03
C ARG A 146 14.90 4.19 -13.45
N VAL A 147 15.41 2.98 -13.25
CA VAL A 147 14.69 1.74 -13.63
C VAL A 147 13.49 1.52 -12.73
N VAL A 148 13.64 1.68 -11.42
CA VAL A 148 12.54 1.50 -10.47
C VAL A 148 11.42 2.51 -10.75
N ASN A 149 11.73 3.80 -10.90
CA ASN A 149 10.73 4.83 -11.23
C ASN A 149 10.04 4.57 -12.58
N LYS A 150 10.79 4.11 -13.59
CA LYS A 150 10.20 3.74 -14.89
C LYS A 150 9.15 2.63 -14.73
N VAL A 151 9.48 1.56 -14.00
CA VAL A 151 8.55 0.44 -13.80
C VAL A 151 7.36 0.87 -12.96
N LEU A 152 7.55 1.70 -11.92
CA LEU A 152 6.42 2.25 -11.14
C LEU A 152 5.42 3.00 -12.03
N ALA A 153 5.90 3.85 -12.95
CA ALA A 153 5.03 4.58 -13.89
C ALA A 153 4.27 3.64 -14.86
N GLU A 154 4.91 2.55 -15.30
CA GLU A 154 4.24 1.50 -16.08
C GLU A 154 3.12 0.83 -15.26
N LEU A 155 3.39 0.49 -14.00
CA LEU A 155 2.42 -0.16 -13.10
C LEU A 155 1.24 0.75 -12.72
N GLU A 156 1.47 2.05 -12.53
CA GLU A 156 0.40 3.05 -12.34
C GLU A 156 -0.53 3.13 -13.55
N THR A 157 -0.02 2.89 -14.76
CA THR A 157 -0.86 2.85 -15.95
C THR A 157 -1.77 1.63 -15.95
N TYR A 158 -1.26 0.45 -15.54
CA TYR A 158 -2.10 -0.74 -15.38
C TYR A 158 -3.14 -0.58 -14.26
N GLU A 159 -2.78 0.05 -13.16
CA GLU A 159 -3.70 0.35 -12.06
C GLU A 159 -4.84 1.26 -12.53
N ARG A 160 -4.54 2.36 -13.22
CA ARG A 160 -5.57 3.25 -13.80
C ARG A 160 -6.44 2.56 -14.85
N GLN A 161 -5.86 1.72 -15.69
CA GLN A 161 -6.61 0.90 -16.66
C GLN A 161 -7.57 -0.07 -15.95
N SER A 162 -7.16 -0.63 -14.82
CA SER A 162 -7.99 -1.56 -14.04
C SER A 162 -9.20 -0.90 -13.39
N THR A 163 -9.14 0.41 -13.12
CA THR A 163 -10.24 1.17 -12.52
C THR A 163 -11.16 1.82 -13.55
N GLY A 164 -10.93 1.59 -14.85
CA GLY A 164 -11.68 2.24 -15.93
C GLY A 164 -11.45 3.76 -16.02
N THR A 165 -10.44 4.30 -15.32
CA THR A 165 -10.08 5.71 -15.37
C THR A 165 -9.19 5.96 -16.57
N ILE A 166 -9.77 5.86 -17.77
CA ILE A 166 -9.13 6.32 -19.01
C ILE A 166 -9.75 7.68 -19.33
N HIS A 167 -9.08 8.76 -18.93
CA HIS A 167 -9.29 10.05 -19.59
C HIS A 167 -8.65 9.92 -20.98
N GLN A 168 -9.50 9.80 -21.99
CA GLN A 168 -9.14 9.99 -23.40
C GLN A 168 -8.65 11.42 -23.63
#